data_AF-A0A838FZF5-F1
#
_entry.id   AF-A0A838FZF5-F1
#
_cell.length_a   1.000
_cell.length_b   1.000
_cell.length_c   1.000
_cell.angle_alpha   90.00
_cell.angle_beta   90.00
_cell.angle_gamma   90.00
#
_symmetry.space_group_name_H-M   'P 1'
#
loop_
_entity.id
_entity.type
_entity.pdbx_description
1 polymer ?
#
loop_
_entity_poly.entity_id
_entity_poly.type
_entity_poly.pdbx_seq_one_letter_code
_entity_poly.pdbx_strand_id
1 'polypeptide(L)'
;MAVHEVTTDPELAESLQLAPETFEVSPPYESSNADLPKNRFLDRELSWLAYNTRVLEQAEDEALPLLERVRFAAFFAGNLDEFFMVRVAGLKRRIAAGVAVPAVSGLRPREVLDAIWRD
;
A
#
# COMPACT_ATOMS: atom_id res chain seq x y z
N MET A 1 16.90 3.18 -16.06
CA MET A 1 16.85 3.19 -14.58
C MET A 1 17.77 2.08 -14.12
N ALA A 2 18.98 2.44 -13.69
CA ALA A 2 19.94 1.47 -13.18
C ALA A 2 19.49 1.04 -11.78
N VAL A 3 19.41 -0.26 -11.56
CA VAL A 3 19.22 -0.85 -10.24
C VAL A 3 20.49 -0.50 -9.47
N HIS A 4 20.38 0.31 -8.42
CA HIS A 4 21.50 0.53 -7.51
C HIS A 4 21.73 -0.79 -6.79
N GLU A 5 22.73 -1.56 -7.23
CA GLU A 5 23.24 -2.68 -6.45
C GLU A 5 23.70 -2.11 -5.11
N VAL A 6 23.06 -2.55 -4.02
CA VAL A 6 23.57 -2.34 -2.68
C VAL A 6 24.85 -3.17 -2.62
N THR A 7 25.98 -2.53 -2.92
CA THR A 7 27.28 -3.15 -2.68
C THR A 7 27.40 -3.27 -1.16
N THR A 8 27.19 -4.48 -0.65
CA THR A 8 27.52 -4.80 0.73
C THR A 8 29.01 -4.57 0.90
N ASP A 9 29.37 -3.68 1.83
CA ASP A 9 30.75 -3.41 2.19
C ASP A 9 31.41 -4.71 2.67
N PRO A 10 32.38 -5.26 1.92
CA PRO A 10 32.96 -6.56 2.23
C PRO A 10 33.75 -6.56 3.54
N GLU A 11 34.30 -5.42 3.99
CA GLU A 11 34.99 -5.32 5.28
C GLU A 11 34.00 -5.39 6.46
N LEU A 12 32.77 -4.91 6.27
CA LEU A 12 31.72 -4.99 7.29
C LEU A 12 31.18 -6.42 7.45
N ALA A 13 31.13 -7.19 6.37
CA ALA A 13 30.73 -8.60 6.41
C ALA A 13 31.78 -9.49 7.11
N GLU A 14 33.06 -9.22 6.87
CA GLU A 14 34.18 -9.98 7.44
C GLU A 14 34.34 -9.74 8.96
N SER A 15 34.16 -8.49 9.40
CA SER A 15 34.20 -8.10 10.82
C SER A 15 33.07 -8.69 11.67
N LEU A 16 31.94 -9.04 11.05
CA LEU A 16 30.81 -9.69 11.71
C LEU A 16 30.84 -11.23 11.63
N GLN A 17 31.79 -11.83 10.89
CA GLN A 17 31.86 -13.28 10.66
C GLN A 17 30.52 -13.89 10.21
N LEU A 18 29.63 -13.09 9.62
CA LEU A 18 28.45 -13.62 8.95
C LEU A 18 28.91 -14.14 7.59
N ALA A 19 29.02 -15.46 7.47
CA ALA A 19 28.93 -16.06 6.15
C ALA A 19 27.63 -15.57 5.48
N PRO A 20 27.58 -15.41 4.15
CA PRO A 20 26.33 -15.22 3.44
C PRO A 20 25.51 -16.51 3.61
N GLU A 21 24.85 -16.66 4.76
CA GLU A 21 23.95 -17.76 5.02
C GLU A 21 22.75 -17.56 4.10
N THR A 22 22.78 -18.24 2.95
CA THR A 22 21.55 -18.62 2.28
C THR A 22 20.79 -19.45 3.30
N PHE A 23 19.70 -18.90 3.83
CA PHE A 23 18.79 -19.64 4.70
C PHE A 23 18.15 -20.76 3.89
N GLU A 24 18.88 -21.87 3.72
CA GLU A 24 18.38 -23.12 3.16
C GLU A 24 17.47 -23.74 4.22
N VAL A 25 16.21 -23.32 4.19
CA VAL A 25 15.16 -23.95 4.99
C VAL A 25 14.98 -25.37 4.46
N SER A 26 15.58 -26.34 5.14
CA SER A 26 15.50 -27.76 4.77
C SER A 26 14.07 -28.28 4.96
N PRO A 27 13.49 -29.00 4.00
CA PRO A 27 12.16 -29.61 4.14
C PRO A 27 12.02 -30.50 5.40
N PRO A 28 10.79 -30.66 5.92
CA PRO A 28 9.53 -30.35 5.25
C PRO A 28 9.00 -28.99 5.68
N TYR A 29 9.14 -27.98 4.82
CA TYR A 29 8.10 -26.96 4.83
C TYR A 29 6.86 -27.64 4.25
N GLU A 30 5.89 -27.93 5.10
CA GLU A 30 4.57 -28.29 4.63
C GLU A 30 4.00 -27.05 3.93
N SER A 31 4.21 -26.94 2.61
CA SER A 31 3.35 -26.09 1.81
C SER A 31 1.97 -26.74 1.89
N SER A 32 1.18 -26.36 2.89
CA SER A 32 -0.21 -26.79 2.90
C SER A 32 -0.80 -26.24 1.60
N ASN A 33 -1.13 -27.12 0.65
CA ASN A 33 -2.00 -26.81 -0.49
C ASN A 33 -3.44 -26.52 -0.01
N ALA A 34 -3.61 -26.13 1.26
CA ALA A 34 -4.86 -25.67 1.81
C ALA A 34 -5.25 -24.39 1.08
N ASP A 35 -6.50 -24.35 0.61
CA ASP A 35 -7.07 -23.14 0.03
C ASP A 35 -6.94 -21.99 1.03
N LEU A 36 -6.10 -21.01 0.68
CA LEU A 36 -5.93 -19.81 1.48
C LEU A 36 -7.23 -18.99 1.47
N PRO A 37 -7.55 -18.25 2.55
CA PRO A 37 -8.74 -17.41 2.60
C PRO A 37 -8.79 -16.44 1.42
N LYS A 38 -9.93 -16.37 0.73
CA LYS A 38 -10.12 -15.52 -0.46
C LYS A 38 -10.02 -14.02 -0.15
N ASN A 39 -10.25 -13.63 1.10
CA ASN A 39 -10.29 -12.24 1.59
C ASN A 39 -8.99 -11.83 2.32
N ARG A 40 -7.86 -12.44 2.00
CA ARG A 40 -6.57 -12.19 2.67
C ARG A 40 -5.86 -10.90 2.23
N PHE A 41 -6.37 -10.20 1.24
CA PHE A 41 -5.81 -8.95 0.73
C PHE A 41 -6.84 -7.83 0.78
N LEU A 42 -6.38 -6.65 1.19
CA LEU A 42 -7.16 -5.42 1.12
C LEU A 42 -7.05 -4.79 -0.26
N ASP A 43 -8.07 -4.01 -0.63
CA ASP A 43 -8.00 -3.21 -1.85
C ASP A 43 -7.06 -2.03 -1.66
N ARG A 44 -6.21 -1.79 -2.67
CA ARG A 44 -5.19 -0.75 -2.62
C ARG A 44 -5.79 0.65 -2.51
N GLU A 45 -6.89 0.91 -3.20
CA GLU A 45 -7.48 2.25 -3.23
C GLU A 45 -8.28 2.53 -1.95
N LEU A 46 -8.99 1.52 -1.43
CA LEU A 46 -9.66 1.63 -0.13
C LEU A 46 -8.65 1.74 1.02
N SER A 47 -7.55 1.00 0.96
CA SER A 47 -6.46 1.11 1.95
C SER A 47 -5.82 2.49 1.92
N TRP A 48 -5.74 3.12 0.74
CA TRP A 48 -5.25 4.48 0.61
C TRP A 48 -6.20 5.48 1.28
N LEU A 49 -7.52 5.34 1.09
CA LEU A 49 -8.51 6.18 1.76
C LEU A 49 -8.44 6.01 3.28
N ALA A 50 -8.40 4.77 3.77
CA ALA A 50 -8.27 4.49 5.20
C ALA A 50 -7.01 5.13 5.81
N TYR A 51 -5.89 5.13 5.08
CA TYR A 51 -4.69 5.86 5.48
C TYR A 51 -4.95 7.38 5.54
N ASN A 52 -5.58 7.95 4.52
CA ASN A 52 -5.83 9.39 4.49
C ASN A 52 -6.83 9.83 5.58
N THR A 53 -7.77 8.97 5.97
CA THR A 53 -8.62 9.17 7.16
C THR A 53 -7.77 9.33 8.41
N ARG A 54 -6.70 8.54 8.60
CA ARG A 54 -5.78 8.71 9.74
C ARG A 54 -5.04 10.04 9.72
N VAL A 55 -4.75 10.58 8.54
CA VAL A 55 -4.15 11.93 8.40
C VAL A 55 -5.17 12.99 8.83
N LEU A 56 -6.44 12.83 8.46
CA LEU A 56 -7.52 13.72 8.90
C LEU A 56 -7.74 13.66 10.42
N GLU A 57 -7.69 12.46 11.01
CA GLU A 57 -7.77 12.29 12.47
C GLU A 57 -6.71 13.15 13.20
N GLN A 58 -5.51 13.30 12.65
CA GLN A 58 -4.48 14.19 13.22
C GLN A 58 -4.81 15.69 13.07
N ALA A 59 -5.57 16.08 12.04
CA ALA A 59 -6.04 17.46 11.93
C ALA A 59 -7.15 17.78 12.95
N GLU A 60 -7.92 16.77 13.34
CA GLU A 60 -9.05 16.89 14.26
C GLU A 60 -8.64 16.79 15.75
N ASP A 61 -7.49 16.18 16.06
CA ASP A 61 -7.01 16.00 17.43
C ASP A 61 -6.73 17.35 18.14
N GLU A 62 -7.55 17.69 19.13
CA GLU A 62 -7.43 18.91 19.93
C GLU A 62 -6.23 18.89 20.91
N ALA A 63 -5.60 17.73 21.14
CA ALA A 63 -4.38 17.64 21.92
C ALA A 63 -3.15 18.19 21.17
N LEU A 64 -3.23 18.30 19.84
CA LEU A 64 -2.17 18.85 19.01
C LEU A 64 -2.25 20.39 18.95
N PRO A 65 -1.11 21.10 18.93
CA PRO A 65 -1.06 22.53 18.67
C PRO A 65 -1.82 22.91 17.39
N LEU A 66 -2.53 24.04 17.41
CA LEU A 66 -3.38 24.48 16.30
C LEU A 66 -2.65 24.50 14.94
N LEU A 67 -1.38 24.92 14.91
CA LEU A 67 -0.62 24.99 13.67
C LEU A 67 -0.29 23.60 13.10
N GLU A 68 -0.09 22.60 13.95
CA GLU A 68 0.14 21.22 13.52
C GLU A 68 -1.13 20.62 12.91
N ARG A 69 -2.29 20.89 13.52
CA ARG A 69 -3.60 20.50 12.97
C ARG A 69 -3.86 21.10 11.60
N VAL A 70 -3.57 22.40 11.43
CA VAL A 70 -3.68 23.08 10.12
C VAL A 70 -2.73 22.46 9.09
N ARG A 71 -1.53 22.06 9.50
CA ARG A 71 -0.57 21.38 8.63
C ARG A 71 -1.10 20.01 8.19
N PHE A 72 -1.66 19.21 9.11
CA PHE A 72 -2.31 17.94 8.76
C PHE A 72 -3.51 18.12 7.84
N ALA A 73 -4.33 19.15 8.04
CA ALA A 73 -5.44 19.47 7.13
C ALA A 73 -4.94 19.77 5.71
N ALA A 74 -3.83 20.53 5.57
CA ALA A 74 -3.22 20.80 4.28
C ALA A 74 -2.67 19.52 3.62
N PHE A 75 -2.05 18.63 4.39
CA PHE A 75 -1.57 17.34 3.89
C PHE A 75 -2.72 16.44 3.45
N PHE A 76 -3.78 16.34 4.23
CA PHE A 76 -4.99 15.58 3.88
C PHE A 76 -5.58 16.06 2.54
N ALA A 77 -5.73 17.38 2.37
CA ALA A 77 -6.26 17.96 1.14
C ALA A 77 -5.37 17.66 -0.07
N GLY A 78 -4.06 17.88 0.04
CA GLY A 78 -3.12 17.60 -1.04
C GLY A 78 -3.08 16.12 -1.44
N ASN A 79 -3.14 15.21 -0.45
CA ASN A 79 -3.25 13.78 -0.71
C ASN A 79 -4.56 13.45 -1.45
N LEU A 80 -5.68 14.03 -1.00
CA LEU A 80 -6.99 13.75 -1.57
C LEU A 80 -7.07 14.21 -3.04
N ASP A 81 -6.49 15.35 -3.36
CA ASP A 81 -6.37 15.85 -4.73
C ASP A 81 -5.59 14.85 -5.62
N GLU A 82 -4.44 14.34 -5.15
CA GLU A 82 -3.67 13.32 -5.86
C GLU A 82 -4.49 12.04 -6.08
N PHE A 83 -5.22 11.60 -5.06
CA PHE A 83 -6.07 10.41 -5.16
C PHE A 83 -7.09 10.52 -6.30
N PHE A 84 -7.79 11.65 -6.39
CA PHE A 84 -8.76 11.86 -7.47
C PHE A 84 -8.08 12.04 -8.83
N MET A 85 -7.02 12.85 -8.90
CA MET A 85 -6.33 13.14 -10.17
C MET A 85 -5.62 11.92 -10.76
N VAL A 86 -5.02 11.07 -9.92
CA VAL A 86 -4.20 9.95 -10.37
C VAL A 86 -4.95 8.63 -10.25
N ARG A 87 -5.43 8.28 -9.04
CA ARG A 87 -5.96 6.94 -8.76
C ARG A 87 -7.36 6.74 -9.32
N VAL A 88 -8.30 7.65 -9.02
CA VAL A 88 -9.67 7.57 -9.57
C VAL A 88 -9.65 7.71 -11.09
N ALA A 89 -8.82 8.60 -11.64
CA ALA A 89 -8.65 8.71 -13.09
C ALA A 89 -8.09 7.42 -13.72
N GLY A 90 -7.12 6.77 -13.09
CA GLY A 90 -6.59 5.47 -13.50
C GLY A 90 -7.67 4.37 -13.45
N LEU A 91 -8.47 4.34 -12.40
CA LEU A 91 -9.58 3.39 -12.24
C LEU A 91 -10.64 3.58 -13.34
N LYS A 92 -11.04 4.83 -13.60
CA LYS A 92 -11.98 5.17 -14.68
C LYS A 92 -11.45 4.77 -16.05
N ARG A 93 -10.16 4.97 -16.33
CA ARG A 93 -9.54 4.51 -17.59
C ARG A 93 -9.62 2.99 -17.75
N ARG A 94 -9.34 2.21 -16.69
CA ARG A 94 -9.49 0.75 -16.71
C ARG A 94 -10.93 0.32 -17.00
N ILE A 95 -11.90 0.98 -16.38
CA ILE A 95 -13.33 0.74 -16.61
C ILE A 95 -13.70 1.05 -18.07
N ALA A 96 -13.28 2.20 -18.59
CA ALA A 96 -13.56 2.63 -19.96
C ALA A 96 -12.93 1.69 -21.01
N ALA A 97 -11.74 1.17 -20.75
CA ALA A 97 -11.07 0.18 -21.58
C ALA A 97 -11.71 -1.22 -21.50
N GLY A 98 -12.75 -1.41 -20.68
CA GLY A 98 -13.40 -2.71 -20.49
C GLY A 98 -12.56 -3.72 -19.72
N VAL A 99 -11.50 -3.28 -19.02
CA VAL A 99 -10.66 -4.16 -18.22
C VAL A 99 -11.42 -4.58 -16.96
N ALA A 100 -12.03 -5.76 -16.99
CA ALA A 100 -12.82 -6.30 -15.88
C ALA A 100 -12.00 -7.13 -14.88
N VAL A 101 -10.67 -7.19 -15.04
CA VAL A 101 -9.78 -7.99 -14.19
C VAL A 101 -9.89 -7.50 -12.73
N PRO A 102 -10.33 -8.37 -11.80
CA PRO A 102 -10.38 -8.03 -10.38
C PRO A 102 -8.98 -7.73 -9.83
N ALA A 103 -8.90 -6.84 -8.86
CA ALA A 103 -7.70 -6.68 -8.07
C ALA A 103 -7.43 -7.92 -7.21
N VAL A 104 -6.26 -8.00 -6.58
CA VAL A 104 -5.90 -9.08 -5.64
C VAL A 104 -6.85 -9.16 -4.43
N SER A 105 -7.55 -8.06 -4.14
CA SER A 105 -8.66 -7.96 -3.17
C SER A 105 -9.93 -8.70 -3.60
N GLY A 106 -10.02 -9.13 -4.86
CA GLY A 106 -11.21 -9.74 -5.46
C GLY A 106 -12.22 -8.73 -6.03
N LEU A 107 -12.02 -7.42 -5.84
CA LEU A 107 -12.94 -6.39 -6.33
C LEU A 107 -12.67 -6.03 -7.79
N ARG A 108 -13.73 -5.91 -8.58
CA ARG A 108 -13.68 -5.38 -9.95
C ARG A 108 -13.54 -3.85 -9.90
N PRO A 109 -12.98 -3.22 -10.95
CA PRO A 109 -12.80 -1.77 -10.98
C PRO A 109 -14.07 -0.94 -10.70
N ARG A 110 -15.24 -1.40 -11.15
CA ARG A 110 -16.52 -0.75 -10.85
C ARG A 110 -16.92 -0.87 -9.38
N GLU A 111 -16.70 -2.04 -8.77
CA GLU A 111 -17.00 -2.28 -7.36
C GLU A 111 -16.10 -1.43 -6.45
N VAL A 112 -14.83 -1.29 -6.81
CA VAL A 112 -13.92 -0.37 -6.12
C VAL A 112 -14.40 1.08 -6.24
N LEU A 113 -14.81 1.51 -7.44
CA LEU A 113 -15.31 2.87 -7.64
C LEU A 113 -16.60 3.12 -6.84
N ASP A 114 -17.51 2.16 -6.80
CA ASP A 114 -18.75 2.24 -6.01
C ASP A 114 -18.45 2.28 -4.50
N ALA A 115 -17.44 1.54 -4.03
CA ALA A 115 -17.01 1.56 -2.64
C ALA A 115 -16.41 2.93 -2.24
N ILE A 116 -15.58 3.52 -3.11
CA ILE A 116 -15.00 4.87 -2.91
C ILE A 116 -16.07 5.95 -2.69
N TRP A 117 -17.28 5.79 -3.27
CA TRP A 117 -18.35 6.77 -3.12
C TRP A 117 -19.31 6.51 -1.95
N ARG A 118 -19.16 5.37 -1.28
CA ARG A 118 -19.99 5.00 -0.12
C ARG A 118 -19.31 5.30 1.21
N ASP A 119 -17.99 5.18 1.24
CA ASP A 119 -17.12 5.66 2.32
C ASP A 119 -16.91 7.17 2.22
#